data_AF-A0A429CLC1-F1
#
_entry.id   AF-A0A429CLC1-F1
#
_cell.length_a   1.000
_cell.length_b   1.000
_cell.length_c   1.000
_cell.angle_alpha   90.00
_cell.angle_beta   90.00
_cell.angle_gamma   90.00
#
_symmetry.space_group_name_H-M   'P 1'
#
loop_
_entity.id
_entity.type
_entity.pdbx_description
1 polymer ?
#
loop_
_entity_poly.entity_id
_entity_poly.type
_entity_poly.pdbx_seq_one_letter_code
_entity_poly.pdbx_strand_id
1 'polypeptide(L)'
;MMWSAFPHALANSVLLVAIACIAVRFVLPVLLRTLVEPAREVVSLIAAVLVLPEYWISRAHRRNGGTPHHFAYIYGDGVVRLAALGDRSVVLLLRSLARAAVAVHPIAVAVVVVAWQVATSV
;
A
#
# COMPACT_ATOMS: atom_id res chain seq x y z
N MET A 1 48.71 4.48 -6.25
CA MET A 1 47.58 5.44 -6.36
C MET A 1 46.19 4.82 -6.09
N MET A 2 46.06 3.61 -5.52
CA MET A 2 44.75 3.00 -5.19
C MET A 2 44.27 3.26 -3.75
N TRP A 3 45.11 3.82 -2.87
CA TRP A 3 44.81 3.96 -1.44
C TRP A 3 43.87 5.13 -1.09
N SER A 4 43.75 6.14 -1.96
CA SER A 4 42.86 7.31 -1.72
C SER A 4 41.40 7.06 -2.10
N ALA A 5 41.11 6.06 -2.94
CA ALA A 5 39.75 5.72 -3.37
C ALA A 5 38.99 4.87 -2.33
N PHE A 6 39.72 4.06 -1.57
CA PHE A 6 39.18 3.15 -0.55
C PHE A 6 38.40 3.86 0.59
N PRO A 7 38.92 4.96 1.20
CA PRO A 7 38.18 5.66 2.26
C PRO A 7 36.92 6.36 1.75
N HIS A 8 36.91 6.83 0.49
CA HIS A 8 35.73 7.45 -0.11
C HIS A 8 34.62 6.44 -0.42
N ALA A 9 34.99 5.24 -0.89
CA ALA A 9 34.03 4.16 -1.11
C ALA A 9 33.38 3.71 0.21
N LEU A 10 34.18 3.54 1.28
CA LEU A 10 33.67 3.22 2.62
C LEU A 10 32.76 4.32 3.18
N ALA A 11 33.15 5.59 3.06
CA ALA A 11 32.33 6.72 3.50
C ALA A 11 30.98 6.77 2.77
N ASN A 12 30.97 6.52 1.45
CA ASN A 12 29.74 6.49 0.66
C ASN A 12 28.81 5.33 1.05
N SER A 13 29.35 4.14 1.31
CA SER A 13 28.54 3.00 1.78
C SER A 13 27.94 3.26 3.17
N VAL A 14 28.71 3.81 4.10
CA VAL A 14 28.21 4.18 5.43
C VAL A 14 27.12 5.24 5.33
N LEU A 15 27.30 6.25 4.48
CA LEU A 15 26.30 7.29 4.24
C LEU A 15 25.00 6.70 3.67
N LEU A 16 25.09 5.81 2.68
CA LEU A 16 23.92 5.15 2.09
C LEU A 16 23.17 4.29 3.11
N VAL A 17 23.89 3.52 3.94
CA VAL A 17 23.28 2.73 5.02
C VAL A 17 22.60 3.64 6.04
N ALA A 18 23.23 4.75 6.43
CA ALA A 18 22.64 5.71 7.36
C ALA A 18 21.36 6.33 6.79
N ILE A 19 21.37 6.78 5.52
CA ILE A 19 20.20 7.32 4.83
C ILE A 19 19.09 6.27 4.75
N ALA A 20 19.41 5.03 4.37
CA ALA A 20 18.44 3.95 4.28
C ALA A 20 17.82 3.61 5.65
N CYS A 21 18.62 3.55 6.71
CA CYS A 21 18.13 3.36 8.08
C CYS A 21 17.17 4.47 8.51
N ILE A 22 17.51 5.74 8.21
CA ILE A 22 16.64 6.89 8.51
C ILE A 22 15.35 6.80 7.69
N ALA A 23 15.45 6.50 6.39
CA ALA A 23 14.30 6.39 5.49
C ALA A 23 13.34 5.27 5.94
N VAL A 24 13.85 4.08 6.22
CA VAL A 24 13.05 2.93 6.69
C VAL A 24 12.39 3.23 8.04
N ARG A 25 13.10 3.92 8.94
CA ARG A 25 12.61 4.13 10.31
C ARG A 25 11.64 5.31 10.44
N PHE A 26 11.81 6.36 9.64
CA PHE A 26 11.02 7.59 9.76
C PHE A 26 10.12 7.86 8.56
N VAL A 27 10.64 7.69 7.34
CA VAL A 27 9.90 8.05 6.12
C VAL A 27 8.88 6.97 5.77
N LEU A 28 9.29 5.70 5.78
CA LEU A 28 8.43 4.57 5.41
C LEU A 28 7.16 4.45 6.28
N PRO A 29 7.21 4.50 7.62
CA PRO A 29 5.99 4.41 8.43
C PRO A 29 5.07 5.63 8.27
N VAL A 30 5.62 6.82 8.01
CA VAL A 30 4.81 8.00 7.71
C VAL A 30 4.12 7.83 6.37
N LEU A 31 4.87 7.43 5.34
CA LEU A 31 4.34 7.20 3.99
C LEU A 31 3.24 6.14 3.99
N LEU A 32 3.45 5.02 4.68
CA LEU A 32 2.46 3.94 4.79
C LEU A 32 1.17 4.41 5.50
N ARG A 33 1.29 5.33 6.47
CA ARG A 33 0.12 5.93 7.13
C ARG A 33 -0.60 6.94 6.24
N THR A 34 0.13 7.77 5.48
CA THR A 34 -0.48 8.72 4.55
C THR A 34 -1.15 8.02 3.37
N LEU A 35 -0.68 6.83 2.99
CA LEU A 35 -1.26 6.02 1.93
C LEU A 35 -2.55 5.29 2.34
N VAL A 36 -2.90 5.29 3.63
CA VAL A 36 -4.14 4.65 4.08
C VAL A 36 -5.35 5.29 3.41
N GLU A 37 -5.49 6.61 3.51
CA GLU A 37 -6.66 7.30 2.95
C GLU A 37 -6.82 7.14 1.42
N PRO A 38 -5.79 7.36 0.58
CA PRO A 38 -5.94 7.15 -0.86
C PRO A 38 -6.23 5.68 -1.20
N ALA A 39 -5.69 4.71 -0.44
CA ALA A 39 -6.02 3.31 -0.67
C ALA A 39 -7.50 3.01 -0.34
N ARG A 40 -8.06 3.64 0.70
CA ARG A 40 -9.49 3.55 1.04
C ARG A 40 -10.38 4.21 -0.02
N GLU A 41 -9.94 5.34 -0.56
CA GLU A 41 -10.62 6.01 -1.69
C GLU A 41 -10.67 5.10 -2.92
N VAL A 42 -9.57 4.42 -3.26
CA VAL A 42 -9.53 3.48 -4.38
C VAL A 42 -10.49 2.31 -4.15
N VAL A 43 -10.53 1.72 -2.95
CA VAL A 43 -11.50 0.66 -2.61
C VAL A 43 -12.94 1.16 -2.74
N SER A 44 -13.21 2.37 -2.26
CA SER A 44 -14.53 3.00 -2.34
C SER A 44 -14.94 3.30 -3.79
N LEU A 45 -13.99 3.77 -4.61
CA LEU A 45 -14.19 4.02 -6.03
C LEU A 45 -14.52 2.73 -6.78
N ILE A 46 -13.74 1.66 -6.55
CA ILE A 46 -13.99 0.34 -7.16
C ILE A 46 -15.38 -0.16 -6.76
N ALA A 47 -15.73 -0.07 -5.47
CA ALA A 47 -17.05 -0.46 -4.99
C ALA A 47 -18.16 0.35 -5.67
N ALA A 48 -18.02 1.67 -5.78
CA ALA A 48 -18.98 2.53 -6.46
C ALA A 48 -19.14 2.18 -7.95
N VAL A 49 -18.03 1.91 -8.64
CA VAL A 49 -18.02 1.48 -10.04
C VAL A 49 -18.71 0.12 -10.21
N LEU A 50 -18.50 -0.82 -9.28
CA LEU A 50 -19.14 -2.13 -9.31
C LEU A 50 -20.64 -2.07 -9.00
N VAL A 51 -21.09 -1.16 -8.13
CA VAL A 51 -22.52 -0.95 -7.84
C VAL A 51 -23.23 -0.16 -8.94
N LEU A 52 -22.49 0.59 -9.76
CA LEU A 52 -23.06 1.46 -10.79
C LEU A 52 -24.03 0.73 -11.76
N PRO A 53 -23.70 -0.43 -12.34
CA PRO A 53 -24.61 -1.13 -13.25
C PRO A 53 -25.93 -1.53 -12.58
N GLU A 54 -25.86 -1.98 -11.33
CA GLU A 54 -27.04 -2.33 -10.52
C GLU A 54 -27.93 -1.11 -10.30
N TYR A 55 -27.35 0.03 -9.91
CA TYR A 55 -28.08 1.28 -9.72
C TYR A 55 -28.82 1.71 -10.99
N TRP A 56 -28.20 1.59 -12.16
CA TRP A 56 -28.82 1.97 -13.44
C TRP A 56 -29.99 1.06 -13.80
N ILE A 57 -29.83 -0.26 -13.67
CA ILE A 57 -30.88 -1.24 -13.97
C ILE A 57 -32.06 -1.09 -13.00
N SER A 58 -31.78 -0.97 -11.70
CA SER A 58 -32.77 -0.75 -10.66
C SER A 58 -33.53 0.56 -10.86
N ARG A 59 -32.85 1.64 -11.24
CA ARG A 59 -33.48 2.94 -11.53
C ARG A 59 -34.37 2.89 -12.77
N ALA A 60 -33.94 2.19 -13.83
CA ALA A 60 -34.73 2.00 -15.04
C ALA A 60 -36.03 1.22 -14.76
N HIS A 61 -35.95 0.13 -13.99
CA HIS A 61 -37.14 -0.66 -13.60
C HIS A 61 -38.15 0.15 -12.81
N ARG A 62 -37.68 0.94 -11.82
CA ARG A 62 -38.55 1.80 -11.02
C ARG A 62 -39.25 2.88 -11.85
N ARG A 63 -38.55 3.46 -12.83
CA ARG A 63 -39.15 4.45 -13.75
C ARG A 63 -40.28 3.85 -14.60
N ASN A 64 -40.19 2.57 -14.92
CA ASN A 64 -41.21 1.86 -15.68
C ASN A 64 -42.34 1.31 -14.78
N GLY A 65 -42.42 1.74 -13.51
CA GLY A 65 -43.43 1.29 -12.55
C GLY A 65 -43.20 -0.12 -11.99
N GLY A 66 -42.07 -0.74 -12.30
CA GLY A 66 -41.70 -2.07 -11.83
C GLY A 66 -40.88 -2.05 -10.55
N THR A 67 -40.81 -3.19 -9.87
CA THR A 67 -39.91 -3.42 -8.75
C THR A 67 -38.60 -4.05 -9.25
N PRO A 68 -37.42 -3.58 -8.82
CA PRO A 68 -36.15 -4.22 -9.15
C PRO A 68 -36.12 -5.68 -8.69
N HIS A 69 -35.45 -6.54 -9.47
CA HIS A 69 -35.28 -7.95 -9.13
C HIS A 69 -34.50 -8.11 -7.80
N HIS A 70 -34.87 -9.10 -6.99
CA HIS A 70 -34.23 -9.36 -5.69
C HIS A 70 -32.70 -9.57 -5.80
N PHE A 71 -32.24 -10.15 -6.90
CA PHE A 71 -30.81 -10.34 -7.20
C PHE A 71 -30.00 -9.05 -7.21
N ALA A 72 -30.60 -7.91 -7.59
CA ALA A 72 -29.93 -6.62 -7.59
C ALA A 72 -29.50 -6.22 -6.16
N TYR A 73 -30.36 -6.46 -5.18
CA TYR A 73 -30.07 -6.17 -3.77
C TYR A 73 -29.02 -7.12 -3.18
N ILE A 74 -29.07 -8.41 -3.53
CA ILE A 74 -28.08 -9.39 -3.07
C ILE A 74 -26.69 -9.05 -3.62
N TYR A 75 -26.62 -8.67 -4.90
CA TYR A 75 -25.38 -8.24 -5.54
C TYR A 75 -24.81 -6.98 -4.85
N GLY A 76 -25.65 -5.96 -4.65
CA GLY A 76 -25.24 -4.73 -3.96
C GLY A 76 -24.72 -4.97 -2.55
N ASP A 77 -25.42 -5.77 -1.75
CA ASP A 77 -24.96 -6.15 -0.39
C ASP A 77 -23.61 -6.91 -0.46
N GLY A 78 -23.46 -7.83 -1.41
CA GLY A 78 -22.20 -8.54 -1.65
C GLY A 78 -21.03 -7.60 -1.95
N VAL A 79 -21.21 -6.64 -2.86
CA VAL A 79 -20.17 -5.66 -3.22
C VAL A 79 -19.81 -4.77 -2.03
N VAL A 80 -20.81 -4.29 -1.28
CA VAL A 80 -20.57 -3.44 -0.09
C VAL A 80 -19.82 -4.20 1.00
N ARG A 81 -20.19 -5.47 1.25
CA ARG A 81 -19.46 -6.32 2.21
C ARG A 81 -18.02 -6.58 1.77
N LEU A 82 -17.81 -6.83 0.48
CA LEU A 82 -16.48 -7.03 -0.08
C LEU A 82 -15.63 -5.76 0.03
N ALA A 83 -16.21 -4.59 -0.23
CA ALA A 83 -15.57 -3.30 -0.05
C ALA A 83 -15.20 -3.05 1.41
N ALA A 84 -16.10 -3.36 2.36
CA ALA A 84 -15.83 -3.24 3.78
C ALA A 84 -14.70 -4.17 4.27
N LEU A 85 -14.62 -5.38 3.72
CA LEU A 85 -13.50 -6.30 3.96
C LEU A 85 -12.19 -5.75 3.36
N GLY A 86 -12.26 -5.19 2.15
CA GLY A 86 -11.13 -4.54 1.48
C GLY A 86 -10.61 -3.33 2.26
N ASP A 87 -11.49 -2.47 2.76
CA ASP A 87 -11.14 -1.31 3.58
C ASP A 87 -10.38 -1.75 4.85
N ARG A 88 -10.93 -2.73 5.57
CA ARG A 88 -10.31 -3.28 6.77
C ARG A 88 -8.96 -3.92 6.47
N SER A 89 -8.86 -4.71 5.41
CA SER A 89 -7.62 -5.41 5.06
C SER A 89 -6.51 -4.43 4.68
N VAL A 90 -6.82 -3.41 3.88
CA VAL A 90 -5.88 -2.33 3.51
C VAL A 90 -5.36 -1.61 4.75
N VAL A 91 -6.27 -1.18 5.64
CA VAL A 91 -5.89 -0.48 6.88
C VAL A 91 -5.00 -1.38 7.76
N LEU A 92 -5.36 -2.65 7.90
CA LEU A 92 -4.60 -3.60 8.71
C LEU A 92 -3.21 -3.86 8.13
N LEU A 93 -3.12 -4.10 6.82
CA LEU A 93 -1.87 -4.35 6.12
C LEU A 93 -0.93 -3.15 6.17
N LEU A 94 -1.41 -1.95 5.87
CA LEU A 94 -0.59 -0.74 5.91
C LEU A 94 -0.12 -0.43 7.35
N ARG A 95 -1.00 -0.60 8.35
CA ARG A 95 -0.63 -0.43 9.76
C ARG A 95 0.32 -1.53 10.26
N SER A 96 0.19 -2.77 9.80
CA SER A 96 1.10 -3.85 10.19
C SER A 96 2.48 -3.64 9.54
N LEU A 97 2.52 -3.25 8.26
CA LEU A 97 3.75 -2.87 7.56
C LEU A 97 4.44 -1.67 8.24
N ALA A 98 3.69 -0.64 8.62
CA ALA A 98 4.26 0.52 9.32
C ALA A 98 4.84 0.12 10.69
N ARG A 99 4.17 -0.78 11.42
CA ARG A 99 4.69 -1.32 12.69
C ARG A 99 5.92 -2.20 12.48
N ALA A 100 5.91 -3.05 11.46
CA ALA A 100 7.05 -3.88 11.10
C ALA A 100 8.26 -3.01 10.75
N ALA A 101 8.08 -1.97 9.93
CA ALA A 101 9.14 -1.03 9.54
C ALA A 101 9.82 -0.36 10.75
N VAL A 102 9.05 0.01 11.78
CA VAL A 102 9.59 0.59 13.02
C VAL A 102 10.35 -0.45 13.85
N ALA A 103 9.95 -1.73 13.79
CA ALA A 103 10.58 -2.83 14.51
C ALA A 103 11.83 -3.40 13.81
N VAL A 104 12.09 -3.04 12.54
CA VAL A 104 13.26 -3.52 11.80
C VAL A 104 14.54 -3.04 12.48
N HIS A 105 15.44 -4.00 12.75
CA HIS A 105 16.76 -3.70 13.30
C HIS A 105 17.64 -3.00 12.23
N PRO A 106 18.37 -1.92 12.57
CA PRO A 106 19.20 -1.19 11.60
C PRO A 106 20.27 -2.07 10.93
N ILE A 107 20.73 -3.11 11.61
CA ILE A 107 21.66 -4.10 11.03
C ILE A 107 21.03 -4.84 9.84
N ALA A 108 19.74 -5.19 9.91
CA ALA A 108 19.07 -5.86 8.80
C ALA A 108 18.98 -4.94 7.57
N VAL A 109 18.70 -3.65 7.77
CA VAL A 109 18.71 -2.64 6.70
C VAL A 109 20.11 -2.51 6.10
N ALA A 110 21.15 -2.45 6.94
CA ALA A 110 22.54 -2.37 6.49
C ALA A 110 22.94 -3.58 5.64
N VAL A 111 22.59 -4.80 6.06
CA VAL A 111 22.86 -6.03 5.30
C VAL A 111 22.18 -6.01 3.94
N VAL A 112 20.90 -5.60 3.87
CA VAL A 112 20.16 -5.51 2.60
C VAL A 112 20.78 -4.47 1.66
N VAL A 113 21.14 -3.29 2.18
CA VAL A 113 21.76 -2.23 1.38
C VAL A 113 23.13 -2.66 0.85
N VAL A 114 23.96 -3.29 1.68
CA VAL A 114 25.27 -3.80 1.25
C VAL A 114 25.11 -4.92 0.23
N ALA A 115 24.19 -5.86 0.45
CA ALA A 115 23.91 -6.93 -0.51
C ALA A 115 23.42 -6.38 -1.86
N TRP A 116 22.56 -5.36 -1.83
CA TRP A 116 22.12 -4.66 -3.04
C TRP A 116 23.28 -3.99 -3.76
N GLN A 117 24.13 -3.25 -3.05
CA GLN A 117 25.32 -2.62 -3.62
C GLN A 117 26.21 -3.65 -4.31
N VAL A 118 26.49 -4.78 -3.65
CA VAL A 118 27.28 -5.88 -4.21
C VAL A 118 26.62 -6.41 -5.48
N ALA A 119 25.31 -6.70 -5.45
CA ALA A 119 24.58 -7.23 -6.60
C ALA A 119 24.57 -6.28 -7.81
N THR A 120 24.52 -4.97 -7.57
CA THR A 120 24.54 -3.94 -8.64
C THR A 120 25.94 -3.56 -9.11
N SER A 121 26.98 -4.01 -8.41
CA SER A 121 28.38 -3.74 -8.74
C SER A 121 29.05 -4.85 -9.57
N VAL A 122 28.33 -5.96 -9.79
CA VAL A 122 28.69 -7.07 -10.70
C VAL A 122 28.10 -6.80 -12.07
#